data_AF-A0A528KMD6-F1
#
_entry.id   AF-A0A528KMD6-F1
#
_cell.length_a   1.000
_cell.length_b   1.000
_cell.length_c   1.000
_cell.angle_alpha   90.00
_cell.angle_beta   90.00
_cell.angle_gamma   90.00
#
_symmetry.space_group_name_H-M   'P 1'
#
loop_
_entity.id
_entity.type
_entity.pdbx_description
1 polymer ?
#
loop_
_entity_poly.entity_id
_entity_poly.type
_entity_poly.pdbx_seq_one_letter_code
_entity_poly.pdbx_strand_id
1 'polypeptide(L)'
;MTTVAPFPLVEIDGAPRARGMAYGEQARGRIGASVALYAGQLDRFGFRRDDVARFSGIFLPRLRQWAPDLVEEMEGIASGANVDLSSIVLVNARTEILQLARREKGISDDEPDGCTGAAILPEATRNGRLIHGQNWDWKAECAETSV
;
A
#
# COMPACT_ATOMS: atom_id res chain seq x y z
N MET A 1 -28.33 9.24 -10.29
CA MET A 1 -26.92 9.47 -9.89
C MET A 1 -26.53 8.33 -8.98
N THR A 2 -25.47 7.60 -9.30
CA THR A 2 -24.91 6.57 -8.43
C THR A 2 -24.30 7.26 -7.22
N THR A 3 -24.73 6.93 -6.01
CA THR A 3 -24.15 7.47 -4.77
C THR A 3 -22.74 6.89 -4.64
N VAL A 4 -21.72 7.75 -4.69
CA VAL A 4 -20.33 7.34 -4.45
C VAL A 4 -20.14 7.15 -2.95
N ALA A 5 -19.77 5.94 -2.53
CA ALA A 5 -19.42 5.69 -1.14
C ALA A 5 -18.07 6.37 -0.85
N PRO A 6 -17.97 7.22 0.18
CA PRO A 6 -16.70 7.82 0.56
C PRO A 6 -15.76 6.75 1.13
N PHE A 7 -14.45 6.98 0.99
CA PHE A 7 -13.46 6.17 1.70
C PHE A 7 -13.61 6.35 3.21
N PRO A 8 -13.30 5.32 4.02
CA PRO A 8 -13.40 5.41 5.46
C PRO A 8 -12.36 6.40 6.01
N LEU A 9 -12.79 7.28 6.91
CA LEU A 9 -11.86 8.09 7.70
C LEU A 9 -11.28 7.20 8.81
N VAL A 10 -9.96 7.06 8.85
CA VAL A 10 -9.23 6.38 9.92
C VAL A 10 -8.39 7.41 10.66
N GLU A 11 -8.72 7.65 11.92
CA GLU A 11 -7.97 8.55 12.80
C GLU A 11 -7.02 7.73 13.67
N ILE A 12 -5.76 8.14 13.72
CA ILE A 12 -4.70 7.49 14.50
C ILE A 12 -3.82 8.53 15.17
N ASP A 13 -3.26 8.18 16.33
CA ASP A 13 -2.37 9.04 17.10
C ASP A 13 -1.35 8.21 17.89
N GLY A 14 -0.29 8.85 18.33
CA GLY A 14 0.69 8.29 19.26
C GLY A 14 1.93 7.69 18.59
N ALA A 15 2.64 6.88 19.39
CA ALA A 15 3.89 6.24 18.99
C ALA A 15 3.67 5.28 17.80
N PRO A 16 4.71 4.99 16.99
CA PRO A 16 4.57 4.23 15.76
C PRO A 16 3.80 2.92 15.90
N ARG A 17 4.15 2.08 16.89
CA ARG A 17 3.43 0.83 17.14
C ARG A 17 1.96 1.03 17.50
N ALA A 18 1.67 2.03 18.31
CA ALA A 18 0.31 2.30 18.80
C ALA A 18 -0.59 2.81 17.67
N ARG A 19 -0.13 3.78 16.88
CA ARG A 19 -0.89 4.28 15.73
C ARG A 19 -1.05 3.21 14.64
N GLY A 20 -0.01 2.39 14.44
CA GLY A 20 -0.08 1.25 13.52
C GLY A 20 -1.13 0.23 13.97
N MET A 21 -1.16 -0.12 15.26
CA MET A 21 -2.17 -1.04 15.80
C MET A 21 -3.59 -0.48 15.64
N ALA A 22 -3.80 0.80 15.97
CA ALA A 22 -5.08 1.47 15.79
C ALA A 22 -5.53 1.50 14.31
N TYR A 23 -4.60 1.77 13.38
CA TYR A 23 -4.87 1.71 11.95
C TYR A 23 -5.27 0.29 11.52
N GLY A 24 -4.47 -0.70 11.92
CA GLY A 24 -4.69 -2.11 11.58
C GLY A 24 -6.03 -2.64 12.07
N GLU A 25 -6.48 -2.23 13.26
CA GLU A 25 -7.79 -2.60 13.80
C GLU A 25 -8.95 -1.98 13.02
N GLN A 26 -8.87 -0.67 12.75
CA GLN A 26 -9.91 0.08 12.03
C GLN A 26 -10.02 -0.35 10.56
N ALA A 27 -8.90 -0.65 9.91
CA ALA A 27 -8.83 -1.01 8.50
C ALA A 27 -8.69 -2.52 8.24
N ARG A 28 -8.88 -3.39 9.26
CA ARG A 28 -8.62 -4.84 9.20
C ARG A 28 -9.16 -5.52 7.95
N GLY A 29 -10.42 -5.28 7.61
CA GLY A 29 -11.07 -5.87 6.44
C GLY A 29 -10.43 -5.44 5.12
N ARG A 30 -10.13 -4.14 4.98
CA ARG A 30 -9.52 -3.56 3.78
C ARG A 30 -8.06 -3.99 3.61
N ILE A 31 -7.31 -4.06 4.71
CA ILE A 31 -5.94 -4.61 4.73
C ILE A 31 -5.95 -6.07 4.30
N GLY A 32 -6.84 -6.90 4.87
CA GLY A 32 -6.97 -8.30 4.48
C GLY A 32 -7.27 -8.47 2.99
N ALA A 33 -8.16 -7.66 2.43
CA ALA A 33 -8.47 -7.65 1.00
C ALA A 33 -7.27 -7.21 0.13
N SER A 34 -6.54 -6.17 0.55
CA SER A 34 -5.32 -5.70 -0.13
C SER A 34 -4.22 -6.78 -0.14
N VAL A 35 -4.00 -7.43 1.00
CA VAL A 35 -3.06 -8.55 1.13
C VAL A 35 -3.45 -9.70 0.22
N ALA A 36 -4.74 -10.09 0.20
CA ALA A 36 -5.24 -11.16 -0.66
C ALA A 36 -5.05 -10.84 -2.15
N LEU A 37 -5.29 -9.59 -2.56
CA LEU A 37 -5.10 -9.13 -3.93
C LEU A 37 -3.65 -9.32 -4.40
N TYR A 38 -2.67 -8.84 -3.63
CA TYR A 38 -1.27 -8.89 -4.03
C TYR A 38 -0.63 -10.26 -3.81
N ALA A 39 -1.02 -10.99 -2.76
CA ALA A 39 -0.62 -12.38 -2.60
C ALA A 39 -1.13 -13.24 -3.76
N GLY A 40 -2.37 -13.03 -4.21
CA GLY A 40 -2.94 -13.70 -5.39
C GLY A 40 -2.24 -13.31 -6.70
N GLN A 41 -1.69 -12.11 -6.79
CA GLN A 41 -0.85 -11.72 -7.92
C GLN A 41 0.49 -12.47 -7.93
N LEU A 42 1.15 -12.60 -6.78
CA LEU A 42 2.37 -13.40 -6.65
C LEU A 42 2.12 -14.89 -6.90
N ASP A 43 0.98 -15.42 -6.48
CA ASP A 43 0.58 -16.80 -6.74
C ASP A 43 0.44 -17.09 -8.24
N ARG A 44 -0.13 -16.13 -9.01
CA ARG A 44 -0.19 -16.23 -10.48
C ARG A 44 1.19 -16.22 -11.15
N PHE A 45 2.20 -15.65 -10.50
CA PHE A 45 3.60 -15.72 -10.94
C PHE A 45 4.29 -17.02 -10.46
N GLY A 46 3.60 -17.85 -9.68
CA GLY A 46 4.12 -19.11 -9.15
C GLY A 46 4.91 -18.96 -7.85
N PHE A 47 4.64 -17.93 -7.05
CA PHE A 47 5.21 -17.72 -5.72
C PHE A 47 4.18 -18.05 -4.63
N ARG A 48 4.63 -18.61 -3.51
CA ARG A 48 3.79 -19.00 -2.38
C ARG A 48 4.04 -18.09 -1.18
N ARG A 49 3.32 -18.32 -0.07
CA ARG A 49 3.45 -17.52 1.17
C ARG A 49 4.89 -17.42 1.66
N ASP A 50 5.66 -18.51 1.57
CA ASP A 50 7.06 -18.53 1.99
C ASP A 50 7.94 -17.60 1.14
N ASP A 51 7.60 -17.41 -0.14
CA ASP A 51 8.28 -16.45 -1.01
C ASP A 51 7.98 -15.01 -0.60
N VAL A 52 6.76 -14.70 -0.14
CA VAL A 52 6.41 -13.37 0.39
C VAL A 52 7.28 -13.03 1.61
N ALA A 53 7.49 -14.01 2.49
CA ALA A 53 8.39 -13.87 3.63
C ALA A 53 9.84 -13.67 3.18
N ARG A 54 10.31 -14.44 2.17
CA ARG A 54 11.64 -14.29 1.58
C ARG A 54 11.85 -12.89 1.00
N PHE A 55 10.92 -12.39 0.17
CA PHE A 55 11.00 -11.05 -0.40
C PHE A 55 11.03 -9.99 0.70
N SER A 56 10.13 -10.09 1.68
CA SER A 56 10.10 -9.16 2.82
C SER A 56 11.41 -9.14 3.60
N GLY A 57 12.06 -10.30 3.75
CA GLY A 57 13.36 -10.46 4.40
C GLY A 57 14.51 -9.74 3.69
N ILE A 58 14.39 -9.44 2.39
CA ILE A 58 15.37 -8.65 1.63
C ILE A 58 15.31 -7.17 2.03
N PHE A 59 14.10 -6.64 2.28
CA PHE A 59 13.89 -5.22 2.55
C PHE A 59 14.00 -4.87 4.03
N LEU A 60 13.46 -5.72 4.91
CA LEU A 60 13.34 -5.44 6.35
C LEU A 60 14.66 -5.02 7.03
N PRO A 61 15.83 -5.64 6.75
CA PRO A 61 17.08 -5.20 7.36
C PRO A 61 17.45 -3.76 7.01
N ARG A 62 17.25 -3.34 5.76
CA ARG A 62 17.52 -1.96 5.32
C ARG A 62 16.50 -0.98 5.88
N LEU A 63 15.22 -1.37 5.90
CA LEU A 63 14.16 -0.54 6.48
C LEU A 63 14.41 -0.29 7.97
N ARG A 64 14.80 -1.32 8.73
CA ARG A 64 15.15 -1.17 10.15
C ARG A 64 16.35 -0.25 10.39
N GLN A 65 17.30 -0.22 9.46
CA GLN A 65 18.46 0.67 9.56
C GLN A 65 18.10 2.12 9.22
N TRP A 66 17.24 2.33 8.22
CA TRP A 66 16.96 3.65 7.67
C TRP A 66 15.79 4.36 8.38
N ALA A 67 14.68 3.66 8.59
CA ALA A 67 13.46 4.18 9.20
C ALA A 67 12.87 3.12 10.16
N PRO A 68 13.51 2.90 11.32
CA PRO A 68 13.06 1.90 12.30
C PRO A 68 11.64 2.17 12.81
N ASP A 69 11.24 3.43 12.90
CA ASP A 69 9.91 3.88 13.31
C ASP A 69 8.83 3.43 12.32
N LEU A 70 9.09 3.47 11.01
CA LEU A 70 8.16 2.94 10.00
C LEU A 70 8.01 1.42 10.09
N VAL A 71 9.08 0.70 10.45
CA VAL A 71 9.00 -0.75 10.70
C VAL A 71 8.17 -1.05 11.94
N GLU A 72 8.37 -0.29 13.02
CA GLU A 72 7.58 -0.40 14.24
C GLU A 72 6.08 -0.14 13.97
N GLU A 73 5.75 0.84 13.12
CA GLU A 73 4.39 1.10 12.68
C GLU A 73 3.81 -0.04 11.85
N MET A 74 4.57 -0.59 10.88
CA MET A 74 4.14 -1.77 10.12
C MET A 74 3.90 -2.99 11.02
N GLU A 75 4.70 -3.20 12.07
CA GLU A 75 4.47 -4.24 13.06
C GLU A 75 3.19 -4.00 13.87
N GLY A 76 2.89 -2.74 14.20
CA GLY A 76 1.60 -2.33 14.76
C GLY A 76 0.44 -2.67 13.84
N ILE A 77 0.51 -2.26 12.56
CA ILE A 77 -0.52 -2.52 11.54
C ILE A 77 -0.77 -4.02 11.39
N ALA A 78 0.29 -4.81 11.29
CA ALA A 78 0.22 -6.27 11.19
C ALA A 78 -0.52 -6.87 12.39
N SER A 79 -0.17 -6.42 13.60
CA SER A 79 -0.83 -6.84 14.84
C SER A 79 -2.31 -6.46 14.87
N GLY A 80 -2.67 -5.21 14.56
CA GLY A 80 -4.06 -4.74 14.61
C GLY A 80 -4.96 -5.38 13.54
N ALA A 81 -4.39 -5.62 12.36
CA ALA A 81 -5.07 -6.27 11.25
C ALA A 81 -5.06 -7.81 11.34
N ASN A 82 -4.34 -8.39 12.31
CA ASN A 82 -4.18 -9.83 12.49
C ASN A 82 -3.62 -10.54 11.24
N VAL A 83 -2.53 -10.01 10.70
CA VAL A 83 -1.78 -10.56 9.55
C VAL A 83 -0.28 -10.60 9.86
N ASP A 84 0.49 -11.34 9.07
CA ASP A 84 1.95 -11.35 9.23
C ASP A 84 2.57 -9.99 8.81
N LEU A 85 3.67 -9.60 9.46
CA LEU A 85 4.46 -8.43 9.06
C LEU A 85 4.84 -8.47 7.57
N SER A 86 5.19 -9.65 7.04
CA SER A 86 5.54 -9.83 5.62
C SER A 86 4.39 -9.45 4.68
N SER A 87 3.15 -9.58 5.12
CA SER A 87 1.98 -9.15 4.33
C SER A 87 1.86 -7.63 4.28
N ILE A 88 2.19 -6.94 5.38
CA ILE A 88 2.22 -5.46 5.40
C ILE A 88 3.40 -4.92 4.60
N VAL A 89 4.56 -5.59 4.69
CA VAL A 89 5.72 -5.28 3.85
C VAL A 89 5.40 -5.51 2.37
N LEU A 90 4.65 -6.56 2.03
CA LEU A 90 4.18 -6.79 0.67
C LEU A 90 3.34 -5.63 0.12
N VAL A 91 2.42 -5.11 0.92
CA VAL A 91 1.57 -3.98 0.49
C VAL A 91 2.39 -2.69 0.36
N ASN A 92 3.28 -2.39 1.32
CA ASN A 92 4.07 -1.16 1.31
C ASN A 92 5.20 -1.15 0.28
N ALA A 93 5.85 -2.29 0.04
CA ALA A 93 6.90 -2.48 -0.96
C ALA A 93 6.37 -3.21 -2.21
N ARG A 94 5.08 -3.03 -2.52
CA ARG A 94 4.38 -3.74 -3.61
C ARG A 94 5.14 -3.61 -4.92
N THR A 95 5.51 -2.39 -5.29
CA THR A 95 6.19 -2.11 -6.56
C THR A 95 7.51 -2.87 -6.62
N GLU A 96 8.33 -2.81 -5.57
CA GLU A 96 9.63 -3.45 -5.50
C GLU A 96 9.51 -4.98 -5.53
N ILE A 97 8.58 -5.55 -4.75
CA ILE A 97 8.40 -7.00 -4.66
C ILE A 97 7.83 -7.57 -5.96
N LEU A 98 6.82 -6.94 -6.57
CA LEU A 98 6.28 -7.40 -7.85
C LEU A 98 7.33 -7.30 -8.97
N GLN A 99 8.15 -6.26 -8.97
CA GLN A 99 9.27 -6.13 -9.91
C GLN A 99 10.32 -7.23 -9.72
N LEU A 100 10.72 -7.53 -8.48
CA LEU A 100 11.65 -8.62 -8.19
C LEU A 100 11.07 -9.98 -8.61
N ALA A 101 9.81 -10.25 -8.26
CA ALA A 101 9.11 -11.46 -8.62
C ALA A 101 9.03 -11.68 -10.14
N ARG A 102 8.70 -10.62 -10.89
CA ARG A 102 8.69 -10.64 -12.36
C ARG A 102 10.07 -10.95 -12.94
N ARG A 103 11.12 -10.28 -12.43
CA ARG A 103 12.51 -10.51 -12.86
C ARG A 103 12.95 -11.95 -12.60
N GLU A 104 12.63 -12.52 -11.44
CA GLU A 104 12.97 -13.91 -11.11
C GLU A 104 12.27 -14.94 -12.03
N LYS A 105 11.09 -14.62 -12.57
CA LYS A 105 10.32 -15.49 -13.46
C LYS A 105 10.45 -15.14 -14.95
N GLY A 106 11.18 -14.09 -15.30
CA GLY A 106 11.28 -13.60 -16.67
C GLY A 106 9.94 -13.09 -17.25
N ILE A 107 9.05 -12.57 -16.40
CA ILE A 107 7.74 -12.04 -16.79
C ILE A 107 7.88 -10.55 -17.16
N SER A 108 7.33 -10.13 -18.30
CA SER A 108 7.26 -8.72 -18.70
C SER A 108 6.30 -7.92 -17.81
N ASP A 109 6.60 -6.64 -17.64
CA ASP A 109 5.72 -5.73 -16.92
C ASP A 109 4.74 -5.04 -17.88
N ASP A 110 3.65 -5.73 -18.18
CA ASP A 110 2.61 -5.26 -19.10
C ASP A 110 1.36 -4.77 -18.36
N GLU A 111 1.43 -4.58 -17.03
CA GLU A 111 0.29 -4.13 -16.23
C GLU A 111 0.23 -2.59 -16.27
N PRO A 112 -0.80 -2.00 -16.90
CA PRO A 112 -0.88 -0.54 -16.99
C PRO A 112 -1.20 0.08 -15.62
N ASP A 113 -0.29 0.89 -15.07
CA ASP A 113 -0.64 2.02 -14.20
C ASP A 113 -0.75 3.32 -14.99
N GLY A 114 -1.51 4.25 -14.42
CA GLY A 114 -1.50 5.64 -14.85
C GLY A 114 -1.69 6.58 -13.69
N CYS A 115 -1.20 7.79 -13.83
CA CYS A 115 -1.68 8.89 -13.02
C CYS A 115 -1.65 10.17 -13.85
N THR A 116 -2.64 11.03 -13.63
CA THR A 116 -2.68 12.37 -14.23
C THR A 116 -2.74 13.38 -13.11
N GLY A 117 -1.72 14.23 -13.01
CA GLY A 117 -1.64 15.30 -12.02
C GLY A 117 -1.76 16.67 -12.67
N ALA A 118 -2.36 17.63 -11.97
CA ALA A 118 -2.40 19.02 -12.37
C ALA A 118 -2.11 19.94 -11.17
N ALA A 119 -1.29 20.96 -11.40
CA ALA A 119 -1.03 22.03 -10.46
C ALA A 119 -1.27 23.38 -11.15
N ILE A 120 -2.13 24.20 -10.56
CA ILE A 120 -2.38 25.58 -10.99
C ILE A 120 -1.80 26.51 -9.92
N LEU A 121 -0.73 27.21 -10.28
CA LEU A 121 -0.04 28.14 -9.39
C LEU A 121 -0.93 29.34 -9.02
N PRO A 122 -0.71 29.98 -7.86
CA PRO A 122 -1.49 31.13 -7.41
C PRO A 122 -1.74 32.19 -8.48
N GLU A 123 -0.73 32.53 -9.28
CA GLU A 123 -0.77 33.56 -10.33
C GLU A 123 -1.74 33.22 -11.47
N ALA A 124 -2.03 31.92 -11.66
CA ALA A 124 -2.97 31.41 -12.65
C ALA A 124 -4.37 31.12 -12.07
N THR A 125 -4.61 31.43 -10.78
CA THR A 125 -5.91 31.24 -10.12
C THR A 125 -6.62 32.56 -9.81
N ARG A 126 -7.96 32.54 -9.81
CA ARG A 126 -8.78 33.74 -9.54
C ARG A 126 -8.56 34.31 -8.13
N ASN A 127 -8.28 33.46 -7.15
CA ASN A 127 -8.20 33.82 -5.73
C ASN A 127 -6.78 33.74 -5.15
N GLY A 128 -5.75 33.60 -6.00
CA GLY A 128 -4.36 33.51 -5.54
C GLY A 128 -4.06 32.26 -4.70
N ARG A 129 -4.81 31.17 -4.88
CA ARG A 129 -4.62 29.92 -4.13
C ARG A 129 -4.07 28.83 -5.05
N LEU A 130 -3.09 28.08 -4.58
CA LEU A 130 -2.66 26.86 -5.25
C LEU A 130 -3.84 25.88 -5.35
N ILE A 131 -4.07 25.37 -6.56
CA ILE A 131 -4.96 24.22 -6.81
C ILE A 131 -4.09 23.07 -7.27
N HIS A 132 -4.17 21.93 -6.58
CA HIS A 132 -3.45 20.72 -6.93
C HIS A 132 -4.38 19.53 -6.81
N GLY A 133 -4.29 18.61 -7.77
CA GLY A 133 -5.10 17.41 -7.79
C GLY A 133 -4.50 16.35 -8.70
N GLN A 134 -4.90 15.10 -8.47
CA GLN A 134 -4.43 13.95 -9.21
C GLN A 134 -5.55 12.91 -9.33
N ASN A 135 -5.62 12.26 -10.49
CA ASN A 135 -6.25 10.94 -10.63
C ASN A 135 -5.19 9.86 -10.56
N TRP A 136 -5.56 8.71 -9.98
CA TRP A 136 -4.75 7.50 -9.96
C TRP A 136 -5.50 6.38 -10.66
N ASP A 137 -4.97 5.92 -11.79
CA ASP A 137 -5.57 4.90 -12.64
C ASP A 137 -4.93 3.55 -12.31
N TRP A 138 -5.70 2.69 -11.67
CA TRP A 138 -5.23 1.38 -11.21
C TRP A 138 -6.36 0.34 -11.29
N LYS A 139 -6.15 -0.82 -10.64
CA LYS A 139 -7.11 -1.92 -10.56
C LYS A 139 -8.41 -1.48 -9.89
N ALA A 140 -9.56 -1.78 -10.51
CA ALA A 140 -10.87 -1.40 -9.99
C ALA A 140 -11.14 -2.00 -8.60
N GLU A 141 -10.62 -3.21 -8.35
CA GLU A 141 -10.69 -3.90 -7.07
C GLU A 141 -10.05 -3.10 -5.92
N CYS A 142 -9.11 -2.21 -6.22
CA CYS A 142 -8.47 -1.39 -5.20
C CYS A 142 -9.41 -0.36 -4.55
N ALA A 143 -10.54 -0.01 -5.19
CA ALA A 143 -11.56 0.85 -4.59
C ALA A 143 -12.08 0.30 -3.24
N GLU A 144 -12.16 -1.03 -3.12
CA GLU A 144 -12.60 -1.71 -1.91
C GLU A 144 -11.49 -1.90 -0.87
N THR A 145 -10.24 -1.59 -1.23
CA THR A 145 -9.06 -1.76 -0.36
C THR A 145 -8.45 -0.44 0.12
N SER A 146 -8.84 0.69 -0.49
CA SER A 146 -8.34 2.01 -0.13
C SER A 146 -8.97 2.54 1.16
N VAL A 147 -8.20 3.32 1.92
CA VAL A 147 -8.61 4.09 3.10
C VAL A 147 -8.43 5.57 2.75
#